data_AF-A0A409VEH0-F1
#
_entry.id   AF-A0A409VEH0-F1
#
_cell.length_a   1.000
_cell.length_b   1.000
_cell.length_c   1.000
_cell.angle_alpha   90.00
_cell.angle_beta   90.00
_cell.angle_gamma   90.00
#
_symmetry.space_group_name_H-M   'P 1'
#
loop_
_entity.id
_entity.type
_entity.pdbx_description
1 polymer ?
#
loop_
_entity_poly.entity_id
_entity_poly.type
_entity_poly.pdbx_seq_one_letter_code
_entity_poly.pdbx_strand_id
1 'polypeptide(L)'
;MHHIRLVAFDVLHTIITPRQPIYEQYSQIFTPYVGILPPESIKEAFKAAMRHVQREKPVYGGDTKQWWGDVIRRTALGAGAREADVEQNLAEIIDKLMLRFSSREGYKAFEDAIPTIQRLHQMGLKTIVISNGDIRFKPIVLSEAVGAEKPSKQIFQSALNAVNLHLNPGENVFQAKECLHIGDELT
;
A
#
# COMPACT_ATOMS: atom_id res chain seq x y z
N MET A 1 -0.13 -5.55 -34.81
CA MET A 1 0.43 -5.39 -33.44
C MET A 1 -0.36 -4.30 -32.74
N HIS A 2 -0.83 -4.53 -31.51
CA HIS A 2 -1.41 -3.46 -30.70
C HIS A 2 -0.27 -2.70 -30.02
N HIS A 3 -0.28 -1.38 -30.11
CA HIS A 3 0.69 -0.53 -29.42
C HIS A 3 0.17 -0.31 -27.99
N ILE A 4 1.06 -0.39 -27.00
CA ILE A 4 0.73 -0.02 -25.63
C ILE A 4 0.43 1.48 -25.59
N ARG A 5 -0.62 1.85 -24.87
CA ARG A 5 -1.04 3.26 -24.67
C ARG A 5 -1.20 3.61 -23.20
N LEU A 6 -1.39 2.61 -22.33
CA LEU A 6 -1.58 2.77 -20.89
C LEU A 6 -0.64 1.83 -20.13
N VAL A 7 0.10 2.36 -19.16
CA VAL A 7 0.95 1.57 -18.25
C VAL A 7 0.42 1.71 -16.83
N ALA A 8 0.04 0.61 -16.20
CA ALA A 8 -0.39 0.56 -14.81
C ALA A 8 0.74 0.03 -13.94
N PHE A 9 1.06 0.72 -12.85
CA PHE A 9 2.10 0.32 -11.91
C PHE A 9 1.53 -0.18 -10.59
N ASP A 10 2.17 -1.16 -9.98
CA ASP A 10 2.11 -1.32 -8.53
C ASP A 10 2.91 -0.22 -7.83
N VAL A 11 2.73 -0.09 -6.52
CA VAL A 11 3.36 0.96 -5.69
C VAL A 11 4.55 0.42 -4.93
N LEU A 12 4.29 -0.47 -3.97
CA LEU A 12 5.30 -0.95 -3.04
C LEU A 12 6.25 -1.88 -3.79
N HIS A 13 7.54 -1.75 -3.55
CA HIS A 13 8.63 -2.47 -4.22
C HIS A 13 8.68 -2.35 -5.75
N THR A 14 7.82 -1.50 -6.34
CA THR A 14 7.82 -1.16 -7.77
C THR A 14 8.17 0.32 -7.99
N ILE A 15 7.43 1.26 -7.39
CA ILE A 15 7.69 2.72 -7.46
C ILE A 15 8.41 3.19 -6.19
N ILE A 16 7.99 2.70 -5.03
CA ILE A 16 8.52 3.09 -3.72
C ILE A 16 8.94 1.88 -2.91
N THR A 17 9.85 2.09 -1.96
CA THR A 17 10.30 1.08 -1.01
C THR A 17 10.37 1.67 0.39
N PRO A 18 10.18 0.87 1.46
CA PRO A 18 10.43 1.33 2.82
C PRO A 18 11.86 1.91 2.94
N ARG A 19 12.01 3.02 3.69
CA ARG A 19 13.35 3.60 3.94
C ARG A 19 14.22 2.72 4.82
N GLN A 20 13.58 2.06 5.75
CA GLN A 20 14.12 1.08 6.68
C GLN A 20 13.17 -0.10 6.73
N PRO A 21 13.63 -1.28 7.17
CA PRO A 21 12.73 -2.40 7.41
C PRO A 21 11.53 -1.99 8.28
N ILE A 22 10.32 -2.43 7.89
CA ILE A 22 9.06 -1.99 8.53
C ILE A 22 9.11 -2.20 10.05
N TYR A 23 9.65 -3.34 10.50
CA TYR A 23 9.76 -3.66 11.93
C TYR A 23 10.67 -2.70 12.71
N GLU A 24 11.71 -2.13 12.08
CA GLU A 24 12.56 -1.12 12.73
C GLU A 24 11.82 0.20 12.89
N GLN A 25 11.04 0.58 11.87
CA GLN A 25 10.20 1.77 11.93
C GLN A 25 9.10 1.63 12.99
N TYR A 26 8.54 0.43 13.16
CA TYR A 26 7.62 0.10 14.27
C TYR A 26 8.33 0.23 15.63
N SER A 27 9.52 -0.36 15.78
CA SER A 27 10.32 -0.29 17.01
C SER A 27 10.57 1.17 17.45
N GLN A 28 10.91 2.05 16.51
CA GLN A 28 11.12 3.47 16.79
C GLN A 28 9.86 4.17 17.33
N ILE A 29 8.67 3.84 16.81
CA ILE A 29 7.42 4.41 17.31
C ILE A 29 7.01 3.77 18.63
N PHE A 30 7.21 2.47 18.82
CA PHE A 30 6.87 1.75 20.05
C PHE A 30 7.70 2.18 21.27
N THR A 31 9.00 2.41 21.07
CA THR A 31 9.97 2.67 22.17
C THR A 31 9.49 3.68 23.22
N PRO A 32 9.01 4.89 22.87
CA PRO A 32 8.58 5.86 23.87
C PRO A 32 7.29 5.49 24.63
N TYR A 33 6.50 4.52 24.15
CA TYR A 33 5.20 4.17 24.74
C TYR A 33 5.20 2.82 25.46
N VAL A 34 5.86 1.81 24.88
CA VAL A 34 5.82 0.42 25.37
C VAL A 34 7.21 -0.12 25.68
N GLY A 35 8.24 0.73 25.62
CA GLY A 35 9.63 0.37 25.85
C GLY A 35 10.29 -0.30 24.63
N ILE A 36 11.55 -0.68 24.82
CA ILE A 36 12.36 -1.33 23.78
C ILE A 36 11.93 -2.79 23.68
N LEU A 37 11.45 -3.18 22.50
CA LEU A 37 11.11 -4.57 22.17
C LEU A 37 12.16 -5.15 21.23
N PRO A 38 12.46 -6.47 21.30
CA PRO A 38 13.42 -7.09 20.41
C PRO A 38 12.98 -6.98 18.93
N PRO A 39 13.86 -6.55 18.00
CA PRO A 39 13.49 -6.35 16.59
C PRO A 39 12.91 -7.59 15.91
N GLU A 40 13.46 -8.78 16.20
CA GLU A 40 12.96 -10.03 15.61
C GLU A 40 11.57 -10.39 16.16
N SER A 41 11.30 -10.09 17.44
CA SER A 41 9.96 -10.28 18.02
C SER A 41 8.92 -9.39 17.35
N ILE A 42 9.25 -8.11 17.08
CA ILE A 42 8.36 -7.20 16.33
C ILE A 42 8.12 -7.75 14.92
N LYS A 43 9.18 -8.17 14.22
CA LYS A 43 9.09 -8.68 12.85
C LYS A 43 8.19 -9.90 12.74
N GLU A 44 8.35 -10.89 13.62
CA GLU A 44 7.54 -12.10 13.61
C GLU A 44 6.11 -11.84 14.07
N ALA A 45 5.92 -11.01 15.12
CA ALA A 45 4.60 -10.60 15.58
C ALA A 45 3.84 -9.80 14.50
N PHE A 46 4.52 -8.92 13.77
CA PHE A 46 3.92 -8.15 12.67
C PHE A 46 3.45 -9.07 11.54
N LYS A 47 4.29 -10.00 11.10
CA LYS A 47 3.90 -10.99 10.08
C LYS A 47 2.70 -11.83 10.54
N ALA A 48 2.69 -12.26 11.79
CA ALA A 48 1.58 -13.02 12.35
C ALA A 48 0.31 -12.17 12.41
N ALA A 49 0.39 -10.93 12.91
CA ALA A 49 -0.73 -10.00 13.01
C ALA A 49 -1.33 -9.69 11.65
N MET A 50 -0.52 -9.30 10.66
CA MET A 50 -0.95 -9.04 9.29
C MET A 50 -1.71 -10.23 8.70
N ARG A 51 -1.17 -11.45 8.82
CA ARG A 51 -1.82 -12.66 8.29
C ARG A 51 -3.16 -12.95 8.97
N HIS A 52 -3.28 -12.71 10.28
CA HIS A 52 -4.54 -12.94 10.98
C HIS A 52 -5.60 -11.90 10.60
N VAL A 53 -5.24 -10.61 10.67
CA VAL A 53 -6.20 -9.54 10.40
C VAL A 53 -6.64 -9.56 8.92
N GLN A 54 -5.75 -9.85 7.97
CA GLN A 54 -6.14 -10.00 6.56
C GLN A 54 -7.14 -11.14 6.34
N ARG A 55 -7.04 -12.25 7.09
CA ARG A 55 -8.00 -13.37 6.99
C ARG A 55 -9.34 -13.02 7.64
N GLU A 56 -9.33 -12.34 8.78
CA GLU A 56 -10.53 -11.95 9.51
C GLU A 56 -11.30 -10.82 8.80
N LYS A 57 -10.57 -9.88 8.22
CA LYS A 57 -11.08 -8.64 7.63
C LYS A 57 -10.37 -8.40 6.28
N PRO A 58 -10.68 -9.17 5.23
CA PRO A 58 -10.10 -8.94 3.91
C PRO A 58 -10.50 -7.55 3.39
N VAL A 59 -9.68 -6.95 2.53
CA VAL A 59 -9.95 -5.62 1.92
C VAL A 59 -10.27 -4.56 2.99
N TYR A 60 -9.48 -4.54 4.07
CA TYR A 60 -9.59 -3.59 5.18
C TYR A 60 -10.90 -3.66 6.01
N GLY A 61 -11.85 -4.54 5.67
CA GLY A 61 -13.10 -4.72 6.42
C GLY A 61 -14.00 -3.47 6.51
N GLY A 62 -13.77 -2.46 5.66
CA GLY A 62 -14.53 -1.21 5.63
C GLY A 62 -14.06 -0.09 6.59
N ASP A 63 -13.08 -0.36 7.45
CA ASP A 63 -12.43 0.66 8.29
C ASP A 63 -10.91 0.41 8.35
N THR A 64 -10.19 1.09 7.46
CA THR A 64 -8.72 1.02 7.36
C THR A 64 -8.01 1.38 8.67
N LYS A 65 -8.51 2.38 9.41
CA LYS A 65 -7.85 2.81 10.65
C LYS A 65 -8.01 1.74 11.72
N GLN A 66 -9.19 1.16 11.85
CA GLN A 66 -9.45 0.05 12.77
C GLN A 66 -8.64 -1.20 12.37
N TRP A 67 -8.58 -1.51 11.07
CA TRP A 67 -7.83 -2.65 10.55
C TRP A 67 -6.34 -2.56 10.91
N TRP A 68 -5.72 -1.41 10.66
CA TRP A 68 -4.33 -1.17 11.06
C TRP A 68 -4.18 -1.11 12.58
N GLY A 69 -5.17 -0.60 13.30
CA GLY A 69 -5.21 -0.64 14.77
C GLY A 69 -5.09 -2.05 15.33
N ASP A 70 -5.82 -3.00 14.76
CA ASP A 70 -5.74 -4.41 15.15
C ASP A 70 -4.37 -5.02 14.86
N VAL A 71 -3.79 -4.73 13.69
CA VAL A 71 -2.44 -5.19 13.35
C VAL A 71 -1.42 -4.63 14.32
N ILE A 72 -1.46 -3.33 14.59
CA ILE A 72 -0.53 -2.62 15.47
C ILE A 72 -0.62 -3.14 16.89
N ARG A 73 -1.85 -3.27 17.44
CA ARG A 73 -2.11 -3.83 18.77
C ARG A 73 -1.55 -5.24 18.90
N ARG A 74 -1.90 -6.14 17.97
CA ARG A 74 -1.43 -7.54 17.98
C ARG A 74 0.09 -7.63 17.82
N THR A 75 0.69 -6.73 17.04
CA THR A 75 2.15 -6.67 16.88
C THR A 75 2.84 -6.31 18.19
N ALA A 76 2.39 -5.26 18.88
CA ALA A 76 2.99 -4.83 20.15
C ALA A 76 2.88 -5.93 21.22
N LEU A 77 1.68 -6.50 21.40
CA LEU A 77 1.44 -7.58 22.37
C LEU A 77 2.24 -8.85 22.02
N GLY A 78 2.23 -9.26 20.75
CA GLY A 78 2.99 -10.43 20.29
C GLY A 78 4.50 -10.26 20.39
N ALA A 79 4.99 -9.01 20.38
CA ALA A 79 6.40 -8.69 20.59
C ALA A 79 6.81 -8.59 22.07
N GLY A 80 5.88 -8.77 23.00
CA GLY A 80 6.13 -8.80 24.45
C GLY A 80 5.86 -7.48 25.18
N ALA A 81 5.18 -6.52 24.56
CA ALA A 81 4.75 -5.31 25.26
C ALA A 81 3.73 -5.64 26.38
N ARG A 82 3.76 -4.86 27.46
CA ARG A 82 2.76 -4.98 28.53
C ARG A 82 1.41 -4.46 28.01
N GLU A 83 0.35 -5.23 28.21
CA GLU A 83 -0.99 -4.87 27.72
C GLU A 83 -1.46 -3.51 28.22
N ALA A 84 -1.23 -3.19 29.50
CA ALA A 84 -1.59 -1.90 30.07
C ALA A 84 -0.93 -0.70 29.33
N ASP A 85 0.34 -0.83 28.95
CA ASP A 85 1.06 0.23 28.22
C ASP A 85 0.54 0.35 26.78
N VAL A 86 0.23 -0.79 26.14
CA VAL A 86 -0.35 -0.81 24.79
C VAL A 86 -1.70 -0.12 24.81
N GLU A 87 -2.65 -0.54 25.65
CA GLU A 87 -4.00 0.02 25.68
C GLU A 87 -4.00 1.52 26.03
N GLN A 88 -3.14 1.94 26.96
CA GLN A 88 -3.03 3.34 27.34
C GLN A 88 -2.58 4.23 26.16
N ASN A 89 -1.72 3.72 25.27
CA ASN A 89 -1.07 4.52 24.23
C ASN A 89 -1.50 4.15 22.81
N LEU A 90 -2.42 3.18 22.64
CA LEU A 90 -2.73 2.56 21.35
C LEU A 90 -3.18 3.58 20.30
N ALA A 91 -4.07 4.50 20.67
CA ALA A 91 -4.58 5.52 19.76
C ALA A 91 -3.45 6.40 19.18
N GLU A 92 -2.51 6.83 20.03
CA GLU A 92 -1.39 7.67 19.60
C GLU A 92 -0.39 6.88 18.73
N ILE A 93 -0.12 5.63 19.10
CA ILE A 93 0.74 4.73 18.30
C ILE A 93 0.14 4.52 16.91
N ILE A 94 -1.17 4.29 16.81
CA ILE A 94 -1.89 4.13 15.54
C ILE A 94 -1.70 5.38 14.68
N ASP A 95 -2.01 6.57 15.24
CA ASP A 95 -1.91 7.82 14.49
C ASP A 95 -0.48 8.08 13.99
N LYS A 96 0.54 7.83 14.83
CA LYS A 96 1.94 8.01 14.45
C LYS A 96 2.40 7.03 13.37
N LEU A 97 2.07 5.75 13.49
CA LEU A 97 2.43 4.77 12.47
C LEU A 97 1.70 5.04 11.15
N MET A 98 0.41 5.35 11.21
CA MET A 98 -0.35 5.71 10.02
C MET A 98 0.24 6.94 9.33
N LEU A 99 0.57 8.00 10.08
CA LEU A 99 1.20 9.20 9.54
C LEU A 99 2.57 8.91 8.90
N ARG A 100 3.43 8.15 9.59
CA ARG A 100 4.75 7.75 9.08
C ARG A 100 4.65 7.01 7.75
N PHE A 101 3.78 6.00 7.69
CA PHE A 101 3.53 5.22 6.48
C PHE A 101 2.56 5.91 5.49
N SER A 102 2.24 7.18 5.69
CA SER A 102 1.59 8.04 4.68
C SER A 102 2.55 9.08 4.10
N SER A 103 3.82 9.07 4.51
CA SER A 103 4.74 10.16 4.22
C SER A 103 6.11 9.69 3.71
N ARG A 104 6.93 10.67 3.36
CA ARG A 104 8.34 10.49 2.99
C ARG A 104 9.21 9.94 4.12
N GLU A 105 8.71 9.89 5.35
CA GLU A 105 9.42 9.26 6.47
C GLU A 105 9.41 7.74 6.32
N GLY A 106 8.25 7.16 5.98
CA GLY A 106 8.10 5.72 5.83
C GLY A 106 8.74 5.16 4.58
N TYR A 107 8.65 5.93 3.48
CA TYR A 107 8.99 5.46 2.14
C TYR A 107 9.93 6.40 1.38
N LYS A 108 10.66 5.81 0.42
CA LYS A 108 11.40 6.52 -0.62
C LYS A 108 11.05 5.93 -1.99
N ALA A 109 11.11 6.74 -3.03
CA ALA A 109 11.01 6.25 -4.41
C ALA A 109 12.31 5.54 -4.80
N PHE A 110 12.23 4.59 -5.74
CA PHE A 110 13.43 4.13 -6.47
C PHE A 110 13.98 5.28 -7.32
N GLU A 111 15.30 5.30 -7.54
CA GLU A 111 15.99 6.39 -8.25
C GLU A 111 15.53 6.52 -9.70
N ASP A 112 15.13 5.40 -10.31
CA ASP A 112 14.66 5.29 -11.68
C ASP A 112 13.14 5.43 -11.84
N ALA A 113 12.35 5.42 -10.75
CA ALA A 113 10.90 5.45 -10.82
C ALA A 113 10.38 6.73 -11.50
N ILE A 114 10.83 7.91 -11.04
CA ILE A 114 10.41 9.20 -11.62
C ILE A 114 10.92 9.36 -13.06
N PRO A 115 12.22 9.14 -13.37
CA PRO A 115 12.71 9.19 -14.75
C PRO A 115 11.95 8.26 -15.70
N THR A 116 11.62 7.06 -15.25
CA THR A 116 10.87 6.08 -16.05
C THR A 116 9.46 6.59 -16.38
N ILE A 117 8.71 7.06 -15.38
CA ILE A 117 7.35 7.59 -15.58
C ILE A 117 7.38 8.82 -16.50
N GLN A 118 8.33 9.74 -16.30
CA GLN A 118 8.49 10.91 -17.17
C GLN A 118 8.79 10.50 -18.61
N ARG A 119 9.64 9.48 -18.83
CA ARG A 119 9.95 8.98 -20.16
C ARG A 119 8.72 8.38 -20.83
N LEU A 120 7.89 7.63 -20.11
CA LEU A 120 6.63 7.09 -20.64
C LEU A 120 5.67 8.21 -21.06
N HIS A 121 5.54 9.28 -20.26
CA HIS A 121 4.72 10.44 -20.62
C HIS A 121 5.23 11.14 -21.89
N GLN A 122 6.55 11.30 -22.04
CA GLN A 122 7.17 11.85 -23.25
C GLN A 122 6.92 10.99 -24.49
N MET A 123 6.71 9.69 -24.32
CA MET A 123 6.33 8.76 -25.38
C MET A 123 4.82 8.79 -25.69
N GLY A 124 4.05 9.65 -25.01
CA GLY A 124 2.60 9.75 -25.18
C GLY A 124 1.81 8.66 -24.46
N LEU A 125 2.45 7.87 -23.59
CA LEU A 125 1.79 6.84 -22.80
C LEU A 125 1.14 7.46 -21.56
N LYS A 126 -0.10 7.08 -21.27
CA LYS A 126 -0.72 7.38 -19.98
C LYS A 126 -0.20 6.39 -18.93
N THR A 127 -0.08 6.85 -17.69
CA THR A 127 0.30 5.98 -16.57
C THR A 127 -0.75 6.06 -15.46
N ILE A 128 -1.01 4.93 -14.81
CA ILE A 128 -1.83 4.85 -13.60
C ILE A 128 -1.17 3.97 -12.56
N VAL A 129 -1.75 3.95 -11.37
CA VAL A 129 -1.37 3.03 -10.30
C VAL A 129 -2.54 2.14 -9.94
N ILE A 130 -2.24 0.85 -9.70
CA ILE A 130 -3.16 -0.17 -9.18
C ILE A 130 -2.48 -0.84 -7.99
N SER A 131 -3.02 -0.64 -6.78
CA SER A 131 -2.41 -1.15 -5.55
C SER A 131 -3.41 -1.85 -4.64
N ASN A 132 -2.96 -2.90 -3.96
CA ASN A 132 -3.69 -3.54 -2.86
C ASN A 132 -3.58 -2.76 -1.53
N GLY A 133 -2.84 -1.65 -1.53
CA GLY A 133 -2.77 -0.72 -0.40
C GLY A 133 -4.08 0.01 -0.13
N ASP A 134 -4.17 0.65 1.03
CA ASP A 134 -5.31 1.49 1.42
C ASP A 134 -5.27 2.91 0.80
N ILE A 135 -6.32 3.70 1.06
CA ILE A 135 -6.59 5.06 0.54
C ILE A 135 -5.48 6.12 0.65
N ARG A 136 -4.33 5.81 1.25
CA ARG A 136 -3.24 6.77 1.48
C ARG A 136 -2.54 7.27 0.21
N PHE A 137 -2.78 6.67 -0.94
CA PHE A 137 -2.17 7.07 -2.22
C PHE A 137 -3.23 7.58 -3.23
N LYS A 138 -3.07 8.79 -3.79
CA LYS A 138 -3.95 9.39 -4.82
C LYS A 138 -3.10 9.92 -5.99
N PRO A 139 -3.52 9.87 -7.28
CA PRO A 139 -4.74 9.30 -7.88
C PRO A 139 -4.51 7.84 -8.31
N ILE A 140 -5.06 6.91 -7.54
CA ILE A 140 -4.70 5.48 -7.59
C ILE A 140 -5.99 4.66 -7.50
N VAL A 141 -6.08 3.59 -8.30
CA VAL A 141 -7.15 2.60 -8.14
C VAL A 141 -6.70 1.65 -7.04
N LEU A 142 -7.41 1.68 -5.93
CA LEU A 142 -7.07 0.95 -4.71
C LEU A 142 -8.05 -0.17 -4.47
N SER A 143 -7.56 -1.29 -3.93
CA SER A 143 -8.41 -2.45 -3.66
C SER A 143 -9.56 -2.13 -2.71
N GLU A 144 -9.32 -1.28 -1.71
CA GLU A 144 -10.35 -0.76 -0.79
C GLU A 144 -11.49 -0.05 -1.53
N ALA A 145 -11.17 0.82 -2.48
CA ALA A 145 -12.16 1.59 -3.24
C ALA A 145 -12.97 0.71 -4.22
N VAL A 146 -12.37 -0.38 -4.69
CA VAL A 146 -13.00 -1.29 -5.66
C VAL A 146 -13.68 -2.49 -4.99
N GLY A 147 -13.34 -2.80 -3.75
CA GLY A 147 -13.77 -4.02 -3.06
C GLY A 147 -13.10 -5.30 -3.61
N ALA A 148 -12.01 -5.16 -4.36
CA ALA A 148 -11.30 -6.28 -4.98
C ALA A 148 -9.80 -6.05 -5.00
N GLU A 149 -9.01 -7.06 -4.63
CA GLU A 149 -7.55 -7.04 -4.62
C GLU A 149 -6.99 -7.74 -5.88
N LYS A 150 -5.79 -7.34 -6.32
CA LYS A 150 -4.98 -8.17 -7.21
C LYS A 150 -4.76 -9.53 -6.54
N PRO A 151 -4.89 -10.64 -7.28
CA PRO A 151 -4.91 -10.72 -8.75
C PRO A 151 -6.30 -10.80 -9.41
N SER A 152 -7.36 -10.41 -8.71
CA SER A 152 -8.71 -10.41 -9.28
C SER A 152 -8.79 -9.56 -10.55
N LYS A 153 -9.40 -10.09 -11.62
CA LYS A 153 -9.66 -9.34 -12.86
C LYS A 153 -10.47 -8.06 -12.63
N GLN A 154 -11.27 -8.04 -11.56
CA GLN A 154 -12.16 -6.92 -11.24
C GLN A 154 -11.38 -5.63 -10.95
N ILE A 155 -10.24 -5.68 -10.26
CA ILE A 155 -9.47 -4.46 -9.96
C ILE A 155 -8.90 -3.84 -11.25
N PHE A 156 -8.43 -4.66 -12.19
CA PHE A 156 -7.90 -4.20 -13.47
C PHE A 156 -9.01 -3.64 -14.37
N GLN A 157 -10.19 -4.26 -14.40
CA GLN A 157 -11.35 -3.77 -15.14
C GLN A 157 -11.85 -2.44 -14.58
N SER A 158 -11.97 -2.33 -13.26
CA SER A 158 -12.34 -1.09 -12.59
C SER A 158 -11.32 0.02 -12.86
N ALA A 159 -10.02 -0.30 -12.86
CA ALA A 159 -8.98 0.66 -13.20
C ALA A 159 -9.10 1.17 -14.64
N LEU A 160 -9.28 0.26 -15.60
CA LEU A 160 -9.46 0.61 -17.01
C LEU A 160 -10.71 1.49 -17.22
N ASN A 161 -11.82 1.12 -16.58
CA ASN A 161 -13.07 1.89 -16.63
C ASN A 161 -12.87 3.29 -16.03
N ALA A 162 -12.23 3.39 -14.87
CA ALA A 162 -11.95 4.67 -14.23
C ALA A 162 -11.12 5.58 -15.13
N VAL A 163 -10.07 5.06 -15.80
CA VAL A 163 -9.29 5.86 -16.77
C VAL A 163 -10.16 6.30 -17.94
N ASN A 164 -10.96 5.39 -18.51
CA ASN A 164 -11.82 5.69 -19.65
C ASN A 164 -12.88 6.75 -19.34
N LEU A 165 -13.34 6.85 -18.09
CA LEU A 165 -14.28 7.90 -17.65
C LEU A 165 -13.65 9.29 -17.54
N HIS A 166 -12.32 9.39 -17.41
CA HIS A 166 -11.58 10.65 -17.28
C HIS A 166 -10.86 11.06 -18.57
N LEU A 167 -11.23 10.46 -19.71
CA LEU A 167 -10.70 10.83 -21.00
C LEU A 167 -11.17 12.22 -21.41
N ASN A 168 -10.29 12.96 -22.09
CA ASN A 168 -10.67 14.22 -22.70
C ASN A 168 -11.60 13.97 -23.90
N PRO A 169 -12.49 14.92 -24.24
CA PRO A 169 -13.30 14.83 -25.45
C PRO A 169 -12.43 14.55 -26.69
N GLY A 170 -12.79 13.51 -27.44
CA GLY A 170 -12.07 13.09 -28.66
C GLY A 170 -10.94 12.07 -28.44
N GLU A 171 -10.59 11.72 -27.21
CA GLU A 171 -9.67 10.61 -26.94
C GLU A 171 -10.37 9.25 -27.15
N ASN A 172 -9.70 8.32 -27.82
CA ASN A 172 -10.18 6.95 -27.93
C ASN A 172 -10.08 6.22 -26.59
N VAL A 173 -11.11 5.43 -26.26
CA VAL A 173 -11.10 4.55 -25.09
C VAL A 173 -9.95 3.55 -25.16
N PHE A 174 -9.34 3.27 -24.00
CA PHE A 174 -8.33 2.24 -23.86
C PHE A 174 -8.99 0.86 -23.85
N GLN A 175 -8.39 -0.08 -24.59
CA GLN A 175 -8.73 -1.50 -24.53
C GLN A 175 -7.69 -2.26 -23.68
N ALA A 176 -8.09 -3.36 -23.05
CA ALA A 176 -7.20 -4.16 -22.20
C ALA A 176 -5.91 -4.59 -22.92
N LYS A 177 -5.97 -4.88 -24.22
CA LYS A 177 -4.81 -5.26 -25.06
C LYS A 177 -3.80 -4.12 -25.32
N GLU A 178 -4.17 -2.89 -24.98
CA GLU A 178 -3.32 -1.68 -25.09
C GLU A 178 -2.74 -1.28 -23.72
N CYS A 179 -3.01 -2.08 -22.69
CA CYS A 179 -2.62 -1.84 -21.32
C CYS A 179 -1.50 -2.81 -20.91
N LEU A 180 -0.49 -2.29 -20.20
CA LEU A 180 0.57 -3.08 -19.58
C LEU A 180 0.52 -2.85 -18.06
N HIS A 181 0.55 -3.92 -17.26
CA HIS A 181 0.76 -3.81 -15.82
C HIS A 181 2.21 -4.17 -15.45
N ILE A 182 2.81 -3.38 -14.57
CA ILE A 182 4.17 -3.57 -14.04
C ILE A 182 4.07 -3.64 -12.51
N GLY A 183 4.57 -4.71 -11.92
CA GLY A 183 4.64 -4.93 -10.48
C GLY A 183 5.76 -5.93 -10.15
N ASP A 184 6.17 -6.01 -8.89
CA ASP A 184 7.16 -6.97 -8.40
C ASP A 184 6.55 -8.30 -7.97
N GLU A 185 5.25 -8.32 -7.67
CA GLU A 185 4.51 -9.53 -7.30
C GLU A 185 4.20 -10.38 -8.55
N LEU A 186 4.53 -11.68 -8.49
CA LEU A 186 4.26 -12.64 -9.56
C LEU A 186 2.80 -13.13 -9.61
N THR A 187 2.02 -12.82 -8.58
CA THR A 187 0.67 -13.34 -8.38
C THR A 187 -0.38 -12.32 -8.69
#